data_AF-A0A059AF27-F1
#
_entry.id   AF-A0A059AF27-F1
#
_cell.length_a   1.000
_cell.length_b   1.000
_cell.length_c   1.000
_cell.angle_alpha   90.00
_cell.angle_beta   90.00
_cell.angle_gamma   90.00
#
_symmetry.space_group_name_H-M   'P 1'
#
loop_
_entity.id
_entity.type
_entity.pdbx_description
1 polymer ?
#
loop_
_entity_poly.entity_id
_entity_poly.type
_entity_poly.pdbx_seq_one_letter_code
_entity_poly.pdbx_strand_id
1 'polypeptide(L)'
;MPLPPVTRGTFYGLPFDVEVECSEIDCVAILGLTFIRVRVLVMYDVGLAGGPVILEFLSVHVRHDGVIWGMLLPPPLDAPGCV
;
A
#
# COMPACT_ATOMS: atom_id res chain seq x y z
N MET A 1 9.14 -16.80 3.11
CA MET A 1 9.86 -16.40 1.88
C MET A 1 9.89 -14.87 1.85
N PRO A 2 11.01 -14.23 1.49
CA PRO A 2 11.01 -12.78 1.29
C PRO A 2 10.23 -12.43 0.02
N LEU A 3 9.42 -11.37 0.07
CA LEU A 3 8.69 -10.85 -1.08
C LEU A 3 9.68 -10.22 -2.08
N PRO A 4 9.50 -10.42 -3.40
CA PRO A 4 10.35 -9.81 -4.41
C PRO A 4 10.25 -8.28 -4.41
N PRO A 5 11.28 -7.56 -4.91
CA PRO A 5 11.32 -6.12 -4.91
C PRO A 5 10.16 -5.52 -5.70
N VAL A 6 9.44 -4.58 -5.07
CA VAL A 6 8.31 -3.86 -5.64
C VAL A 6 8.81 -2.93 -6.74
N THR A 7 8.31 -3.10 -7.97
CA THR A 7 8.62 -2.18 -9.07
C THR A 7 7.49 -1.16 -9.18
N ARG A 8 7.77 0.13 -9.00
CA ARG A 8 6.78 1.20 -9.27
C ARG A 8 6.56 1.34 -10.78
N GLY A 9 5.37 1.04 -11.28
CA GLY A 9 5.00 1.17 -12.68
C GLY A 9 3.50 1.04 -12.92
N THR A 10 3.00 1.54 -14.05
CA THR A 10 1.60 1.33 -14.48
C THR A 10 1.58 0.13 -15.43
N PHE A 11 0.93 -0.96 -15.02
CA PHE A 11 0.77 -2.15 -15.85
C PHE A 11 -0.69 -2.27 -16.29
N TYR A 12 -0.89 -2.42 -17.60
CA TYR A 12 -2.21 -2.65 -18.19
C TYR A 12 -2.34 -4.16 -18.46
N GLY A 13 -2.77 -4.90 -17.44
CA GLY A 13 -3.06 -6.33 -17.50
C GLY A 13 -4.24 -6.68 -16.59
N LEU A 14 -4.84 -7.86 -16.76
CA LEU A 14 -5.84 -8.34 -15.80
C LEU A 14 -5.11 -8.79 -14.53
N PRO A 15 -5.47 -8.29 -13.33
CA PRO A 15 -4.90 -8.81 -12.11
C PRO A 15 -5.37 -10.26 -11.95
N PHE A 16 -4.45 -11.17 -11.68
CA PHE A 16 -4.82 -12.57 -11.41
C PHE A 16 -4.93 -12.86 -9.93
N ASP A 17 -4.29 -12.05 -9.08
CA ASP A 17 -4.42 -12.13 -7.63
C ASP A 17 -4.29 -10.76 -6.98
N VAL A 18 -5.01 -10.57 -5.87
CA VAL A 18 -5.03 -9.32 -5.10
C VAL A 18 -5.06 -9.66 -3.60
N GLU A 19 -4.00 -9.31 -2.90
CA GLU A 19 -3.95 -9.38 -1.44
C GLU A 19 -4.15 -7.99 -0.83
N VAL A 20 -4.96 -7.91 0.21
CA VAL A 20 -5.24 -6.67 0.94
C VAL A 20 -4.94 -6.89 2.42
N GLU A 21 -4.08 -6.06 2.98
CA GLU A 21 -3.75 -6.03 4.39
C GLU A 21 -4.15 -4.67 4.97
N CYS A 22 -5.03 -4.69 5.97
CA CYS A 22 -5.47 -3.51 6.70
C CYS A 22 -4.95 -3.58 8.13
N SER A 23 -4.31 -2.50 8.59
CA SER A 23 -3.87 -2.34 9.97
C SER A 23 -4.30 -0.99 10.52
N GLU A 24 -4.77 -0.97 11.76
CA GLU A 24 -5.11 0.26 12.49
C GLU A 24 -4.02 0.55 13.52
N ILE A 25 -3.57 1.79 13.58
CA ILE A 25 -2.49 2.25 14.45
C ILE A 25 -2.97 3.51 15.15
N ASP A 26 -3.20 3.42 16.46
CA ASP A 26 -3.60 4.58 17.24
C ASP A 26 -2.43 5.55 17.48
N CYS A 27 -2.70 6.84 17.37
CA CYS A 27 -1.72 7.87 17.65
C CYS A 27 -1.55 8.05 19.16
N VAL A 28 -0.37 7.74 19.68
CA VAL A 28 -0.06 7.93 21.10
C VAL A 28 -0.06 9.41 21.49
N ALA A 29 0.23 10.31 20.55
CA ALA A 29 0.35 11.75 20.81
C ALA A 29 -0.99 12.50 20.77
N ILE A 30 -2.00 11.98 20.06
CA ILE A 30 -3.29 12.64 19.85
C ILE A 30 -4.40 11.62 20.11
N LEU A 31 -5.12 11.81 21.22
CA LEU A 31 -6.26 10.97 21.60
C LEU A 31 -7.33 11.00 20.51
N GLY A 32 -7.88 9.84 20.17
CA GLY A 32 -8.94 9.70 19.17
C GLY A 32 -8.43 9.66 17.72
N LEU A 33 -7.16 9.95 17.47
CA LEU A 33 -6.54 9.87 16.15
C LEU A 33 -6.04 8.44 15.88
N THR A 34 -6.54 7.81 14.82
CA THR A 34 -6.12 6.49 14.33
C THR A 34 -5.65 6.59 12.88
N PHE A 35 -4.50 6.00 12.58
CA PHE A 35 -4.01 5.80 11.22
C PHE A 35 -4.40 4.41 10.74
N ILE A 36 -5.09 4.35 9.60
CA ILE A 36 -5.49 3.10 8.98
C ILE A 36 -4.57 2.89 7.77
N ARG A 37 -3.64 1.96 7.89
CA ARG A 37 -2.72 1.59 6.80
C ARG A 37 -3.37 0.47 5.99
N VAL A 38 -3.59 0.74 4.71
CA VAL A 38 -4.09 -0.24 3.74
C VAL A 38 -2.97 -0.51 2.74
N ARG A 39 -2.51 -1.76 2.71
CA ARG A 39 -1.52 -2.28 1.78
C ARG A 39 -2.23 -3.21 0.81
N VAL A 40 -2.09 -2.96 -0.48
CA VAL A 40 -2.66 -3.80 -1.54
C VAL A 40 -1.51 -4.31 -2.39
N LEU A 41 -1.38 -5.63 -2.47
CA LEU A 41 -0.48 -6.29 -3.42
C LEU A 41 -1.32 -6.79 -4.58
N VAL A 42 -1.00 -6.34 -5.78
CA VAL A 42 -1.66 -6.79 -7.01
C VAL A 42 -0.67 -7.58 -7.83
N MET A 43 -1.04 -8.81 -8.14
CA MET A 43 -0.24 -9.68 -8.98
C MET A 43 -0.84 -9.72 -10.39
N TYR A 44 -0.03 -9.43 -11.39
CA TYR A 44 -0.41 -9.45 -12.79
C TYR A 44 0.29 -10.60 -13.51
N ASP A 45 -0.49 -11.39 -14.25
CA ASP A 45 0.05 -12.32 -15.23
C ASP A 45 0.12 -11.56 -16.56
N VAL A 46 1.32 -11.12 -16.88
CA VAL A 46 1.61 -10.33 -18.07
C VAL A 46 2.10 -11.21 -19.23
N GLY A 47 2.05 -12.54 -19.09
CA GLY A 47 2.51 -13.48 -20.13
C GLY A 47 4.00 -13.33 -20.46
N LEU A 48 4.78 -12.70 -19.59
CA LEU A 48 6.21 -12.50 -19.77
C LEU A 48 6.99 -13.74 -19.33
N ALA A 49 8.10 -14.05 -20.01
CA ALA A 49 8.98 -15.17 -19.66
C ALA A 49 9.59 -15.07 -18.25
N GLY A 50 9.54 -13.89 -17.62
CA GLY A 50 10.00 -13.65 -16.25
C GLY A 50 8.98 -13.99 -15.15
N GLY A 51 7.78 -14.44 -15.51
CA GLY A 51 6.73 -14.76 -14.55
C GLY A 51 5.86 -13.56 -14.14
N PRO A 52 5.03 -13.72 -13.09
CA PRO A 52 4.07 -12.71 -12.67
C PRO A 52 4.75 -11.47 -12.08
N VAL A 53 4.14 -10.30 -12.32
CA VAL A 53 4.59 -9.01 -11.79
C VAL A 53 3.78 -8.65 -10.55
N ILE A 54 4.45 -8.31 -9.45
CA ILE A 54 3.79 -7.84 -8.22
C ILE A 54 3.93 -6.32 -8.10
N LEU A 55 2.81 -5.63 -7.94
CA LEU A 55 2.73 -4.21 -7.60
C LEU A 55 2.24 -4.03 -6.18
N GLU A 56 2.85 -3.12 -5.44
CA GLU A 56 2.40 -2.74 -4.11
C GLU A 56 1.83 -1.31 -4.12
N PHE A 57 0.63 -1.18 -3.59
CA PHE A 57 -0.02 0.10 -3.31
C PHE A 57 -0.14 0.26 -1.81
N LEU A 58 0.33 1.39 -1.31
CA LEU A 58 0.24 1.74 0.10
C LEU A 58 -0.58 3.02 0.23
N SER A 59 -1.63 2.97 1.04
CA SER A 59 -2.40 4.14 1.43
C SER A 59 -2.54 4.20 2.95
N VAL A 60 -2.56 5.41 3.50
CA VAL A 60 -2.78 5.63 4.93
C VAL A 60 -3.95 6.58 5.07
N HIS A 61 -5.05 6.10 5.63
CA HIS A 61 -6.20 6.94 5.96
C HIS A 61 -6.05 7.46 7.39
N VAL A 62 -6.52 8.68 7.60
CA VAL A 62 -6.54 9.31 8.92
C VAL A 62 -7.98 9.31 9.40
N ARG A 63 -8.21 8.75 10.59
CA ARG A 63 -9.49 8.74 11.28
C ARG A 63 -9.34 9.49 12.60
N HIS A 64 -10.28 10.36 12.93
CA HIS A 64 -10.35 11.00 14.25
C HIS A 64 -11.74 10.81 14.83
N ASP A 65 -11.84 10.27 16.04
CA ASP A 65 -13.10 9.95 16.73
C ASP A 65 -14.08 9.14 15.85
N GLY A 66 -13.56 8.18 15.10
CA GLY A 66 -14.35 7.32 14.20
C GLY A 66 -14.69 7.94 12.85
N VAL A 67 -14.38 9.22 12.60
CA VAL A 67 -14.64 9.91 11.33
C VAL A 67 -13.39 9.91 10.45
N ILE A 68 -13.53 9.54 9.18
CA ILE A 68 -12.42 9.62 8.21
C ILE A 68 -12.18 11.07 7.82
N TRP A 69 -10.96 11.56 8.08
CA TRP A 69 -10.54 12.94 7.78
C TRP A 69 -9.86 13.06 6.42
N GLY A 70 -9.26 11.98 5.93
CA GLY A 70 -8.62 11.98 4.62
C GLY A 70 -7.62 10.85 4.46
N MET A 71 -6.78 11.00 3.44
CA MET A 71 -5.70 10.08 3.11
C MET A 71 -4.38 10.87 3.14
N LEU A 72 -3.37 10.33 3.82
CA LEU A 72 -2.01 10.81 3.68
C LEU A 72 -1.50 10.37 2.31
N LEU A 73 -0.92 11.32 1.59
CA LEU A 73 -0.20 10.99 0.38
C LEU A 73 0.95 10.03 0.73
N PRO A 74 1.21 9.02 -0.10
CA PRO A 74 2.40 8.20 0.07
C PRO A 74 3.63 9.12 0.11
N PRO A 75 4.64 8.80 0.93
CA PRO A 75 5.86 9.58 0.96
C PRO A 75 6.45 9.69 -0.46
N PRO A 76 6.99 10.86 -0.84
CA PRO A 76 7.71 11.05 -2.11
C PRO A 76 8.73 9.92 -2.34
N LEU A 77 8.99 9.55 -3.61
CA LEU A 77 9.98 8.51 -3.96
C LEU A 77 11.37 8.77 -3.35
N ASP A 78 11.70 10.04 -3.16
CA ASP A 78 12.95 10.58 -2.63
C ASP A 78 12.90 10.85 -1.12
N ALA A 79 11.81 10.52 -0.44
CA ALA A 79 11.70 10.66 1.01
C ALA A 79 12.64 9.67 1.72
N PRO A 80 13.39 10.11 2.76
CA PRO A 80 14.24 9.22 3.53
C PRO A 80 13.44 8.06 4.14
N GLY A 81 13.84 6.82 3.85
CA GLY A 81 13.17 5.61 4.35
C GLY A 81 12.20 4.94 3.38
N CYS A 82 11.98 5.51 2.19
CA CYS A 82 11.43 4.76 1.05
C CYS A 82 12.56 3.92 0.44
N VAL A 83 12.47 2.59 0.58
CA VAL A 83 13.34 1.62 -0.11
C VAL A 83 12.60 1.05 -1.31
#